data_AF-A0A5C1QKC5-F1
#
_entry.id   AF-A0A5C1QKC5-F1
#
_cell.length_a   1.000
_cell.length_b   1.000
_cell.length_c   1.000
_cell.angle_alpha   90.00
_cell.angle_beta   90.00
_cell.angle_gamma   90.00
#
_symmetry.space_group_name_H-M   'P 1'
#
loop_
_entity.id
_entity.type
_entity.pdbx_description
1 polymer ?
#
loop_
_entity_poly.entity_id
_entity_poly.type
_entity_poly.pdbx_seq_one_letter_code
_entity_poly.pdbx_strand_id
1 'polypeptide(L)' 'MEQNDTAIYKKCINCGRYCPEAIMIVGQFCCEDCADQFRRCPHCGKYFILTDDQEQMFCSTSCQNAEKTYTPGEKE' A
#
# COMPACT_ATOMS: atom_id res chain seq x y z
N MET A 1 12.34 -8.30 -37.81
CA MET A 1 12.61 -8.03 -36.39
C MET A 1 11.32 -8.34 -35.65
N GLU A 2 11.12 -9.60 -35.27
CA GLU A 2 10.00 -10.01 -34.43
C GLU A 2 10.29 -9.50 -33.01
N GLN A 3 9.67 -8.37 -32.67
CA GLN A 3 9.65 -7.89 -31.30
C GLN A 3 8.73 -8.84 -30.54
N ASN A 4 9.34 -9.81 -29.87
CA ASN A 4 8.67 -10.78 -29.04
C ASN A 4 8.23 -10.05 -27.76
N ASP A 5 7.20 -9.22 -27.87
CA ASP A 5 6.62 -8.41 -26.82
C ASP A 5 5.93 -9.33 -25.81
N THR A 6 6.73 -9.97 -24.96
CA THR A 6 6.23 -10.80 -23.87
C THR A 6 5.79 -9.83 -22.77
N ALA A 7 4.59 -9.27 -22.93
CA ALA A 7 4.02 -8.37 -21.94
C ALA A 7 4.00 -9.07 -20.58
N ILE A 8 4.75 -8.52 -19.62
CA ILE A 8 4.82 -9.06 -18.26
C ILE A 8 3.53 -8.66 -17.57
N TYR A 9 2.69 -9.62 -17.22
CA TYR A 9 1.46 -9.38 -16.45
C TYR A 9 1.73 -9.57 -14.96
N LYS A 10 1.28 -8.60 -14.16
CA LYS A 10 1.31 -8.67 -12.70
C LYS A 10 -0.10 -8.48 -12.14
N LYS A 11 -0.32 -9.06 -10.95
CA LYS A 11 -1.59 -8.99 -10.24
C LYS A 11 -1.64 -7.71 -9.40
N CYS A 12 -2.67 -6.90 -9.59
CA CYS A 12 -2.95 -5.76 -8.74
C CYS A 12 -3.17 -6.23 -7.30
N ILE A 13 -2.48 -5.62 -6.33
CA ILE A 13 -2.59 -6.00 -4.91
C ILE A 13 -3.99 -5.68 -4.37
N ASN A 14 -4.61 -4.59 -4.84
CA ASN A 14 -5.90 -4.14 -4.35
C ASN A 14 -7.07 -4.95 -4.93
N CYS A 15 -7.27 -4.92 -6.26
CA CYS A 15 -8.43 -5.55 -6.90
C CYS A 15 -8.18 -6.97 -7.41
N GLY A 16 -6.94 -7.44 -7.40
CA GLY A 16 -6.57 -8.78 -7.87
C GLY A 16 -6.59 -8.98 -9.39
N ARG A 17 -6.84 -7.94 -10.18
CA ARG A 17 -6.82 -7.99 -11.65
C ARG A 17 -5.38 -8.14 -12.18
N TYR A 18 -5.20 -8.93 -13.23
CA TYR A 18 -3.93 -9.00 -13.96
C TYR A 18 -3.86 -7.88 -15.00
N CYS A 19 -2.80 -7.08 -14.94
CA CYS A 19 -2.54 -5.97 -15.85
C CYS A 19 -1.10 -6.04 -16.35
N PRO A 20 -0.80 -5.51 -17.56
CA PRO A 20 0.58 -5.35 -18.02
C PRO A 20 1.35 -4.47 -17.04
N GLU A 21 2.53 -4.90 -16.62
CA GLU A 21 3.41 -4.15 -15.71
C GLU A 21 3.68 -2.73 -16.23
N ALA A 22 3.79 -2.58 -17.56
CA ALA A 22 4.01 -1.31 -18.23
C ALA A 22 2.94 -0.23 -17.94
N ILE A 23 1.72 -0.63 -17.54
CA ILE A 23 0.63 0.30 -17.20
C ILE A 23 0.34 0.35 -15.69
N MET A 24 1.10 -0.37 -14.87
CA MET A 24 0.85 -0.43 -13.44
C MET A 24 1.51 0.74 -12.69
N ILE A 25 0.77 1.34 -11.77
CA ILE A 25 1.29 2.37 -10.88
C ILE A 25 2.21 1.71 -9.87
N VAL A 26 3.46 2.19 -9.81
CA VAL A 26 4.57 1.63 -9.02
C VAL A 26 4.74 0.10 -9.16
N GLY A 27 4.29 -0.47 -10.29
CA GLY A 27 4.34 -1.91 -10.55
C GLY A 27 3.40 -2.77 -9.68
N GLN A 28 2.46 -2.16 -8.95
CA GLN A 28 1.61 -2.86 -7.98
C GLN A 28 0.10 -2.59 -8.13
N PHE A 29 -0.31 -1.44 -8.70
CA PHE A 29 -1.72 -1.07 -8.84
C PHE A 29 -2.11 -0.91 -10.30
N CYS A 30 -3.32 -1.33 -10.65
CA CYS A 30 -3.83 -1.20 -12.01
C CYS A 30 -4.38 0.20 -12.35
N CYS A 31 -4.60 1.05 -11.35
CA CYS A 31 -5.12 2.42 -11.49
C CYS A 31 -4.89 3.23 -10.22
N GLU A 32 -5.09 4.55 -10.30
CA GLU A 32 -4.86 5.49 -9.19
C GLU A 32 -5.77 5.20 -8.00
N ASP A 33 -7.06 4.88 -8.21
CA ASP A 33 -7.97 4.47 -7.13
C ASP A 33 -7.47 3.25 -6.35
N CYS A 34 -6.81 2.30 -7.03
CA CYS A 34 -6.22 1.14 -6.36
C CYS A 34 -4.96 1.50 -5.59
N ALA A 35 -4.22 2.52 -6.03
CA ALA A 35 -3.03 3.02 -5.35
C ALA A 35 -3.39 3.91 -4.15
N ASP A 36 -4.46 4.71 -4.26
CA ASP A 36 -4.92 5.62 -3.21
C ASP A 36 -5.41 4.85 -1.96
N GLN A 37 -6.01 3.68 -2.18
CA GLN A 37 -6.38 2.74 -1.11
C GLN A 37 -5.18 2.02 -0.47
N PHE A 38 -3.94 2.26 -0.92
CA PHE A 38 -2.75 1.60 -0.39
C PHE A 38 -1.89 2.56 0.42
N ARG A 39 -1.97 2.48 1.74
CA ARG A 39 -1.18 3.32 2.65
C ARG A 39 -0.02 2.56 3.29
N ARG A 40 1.06 3.29 3.57
CA ARG A 40 2.15 2.82 4.41
C ARG A 40 1.90 3.25 5.85
N CYS A 41 1.91 2.30 6.78
CA CYS A 41 1.83 2.59 8.20
C CYS A 41 3.09 3.35 8.65
N PRO A 42 2.99 4.56 9.22
CA PRO A 42 4.16 5.34 9.64
C PRO A 42 4.89 4.69 10.82
N HIS A 43 4.18 3.95 11.68
CA HIS A 43 4.76 3.32 12.85
C HIS A 43 5.64 2.10 12.50
N CYS A 44 5.12 1.16 11.69
CA CYS A 44 5.81 -0.09 11.37
C CYS A 44 6.40 -0.13 9.95
N GLY A 45 6.12 0.88 9.12
CA GLY A 45 6.56 0.94 7.73
C GLY A 45 5.88 -0.07 6.80
N LYS A 46 4.94 -0.88 7.28
CA LYS A 46 4.23 -1.91 6.51
C LYS A 46 3.12 -1.28 5.68
N TYR A 47 2.96 -1.75 4.45
CA TYR A 47 1.85 -1.34 3.59
C TYR A 47 0.56 -2.09 3.94
N PHE A 48 -0.57 -1.40 3.88
CA PHE A 48 -1.90 -1.93 4.19
C PHE A 48 -2.97 -1.27 3.32
N ILE A 49 -4.09 -1.96 3.16
CA ILE A 49 -5.23 -1.52 2.35
C ILE A 49 -6.20 -0.75 3.24
N LEU A 50 -6.63 0.42 2.78
CA LEU A 50 -7.74 1.18 3.36
C LEU A 50 -9.04 0.48 3.03
N THR A 51 -9.79 0.05 4.04
CA THR A 51 -11.16 -0.42 3.87
C THR A 51 -12.11 0.77 3.78
N ASP A 52 -13.11 0.67 2.90
CA ASP A 52 -14.01 1.68 2.29
C ASP A 52 -14.61 2.80 3.16
N ASP A 53 -14.39 2.83 4.48
CA ASP A 53 -15.09 3.77 5.36
C ASP A 53 -14.22 4.48 6.39
N GLN A 54 -12.89 4.30 6.40
CA GLN A 54 -12.04 4.91 7.42
C GLN A 54 -10.72 5.43 6.84
N GLU A 55 -10.42 6.72 7.05
CA GLU A 55 -9.08 7.30 6.88
C GLU A 55 -8.11 6.70 7.92
N GLN A 56 -7.84 5.40 7.83
CA GLN A 56 -6.87 4.75 8.71
C GLN A 56 -5.46 5.16 8.28
N MET A 57 -4.72 5.77 9.18
CA MET A 57 -3.30 6.09 8.96
C MET A 57 -2.38 4.92 9.34
N PHE A 58 -2.87 3.99 10.15
CA PHE A 58 -2.09 2.87 10.69
C PHE A 58 -2.68 1.53 10.25
N CYS A 59 -1.80 0.54 10.04
CA CYS A 59 -2.23 -0.80 9.59
C CYS A 59 -3.04 -1.58 10.64
N SER A 60 -3.08 -1.11 11.89
CA SER A 60 -3.77 -1.77 13.00
C SER A 60 -3.94 -0.78 14.16
N THR A 61 -4.94 -1.00 15.02
CA THR A 61 -5.14 -0.23 16.27
C THR A 61 -3.90 -0.25 17.16
N SER A 62 -3.14 -1.35 17.16
CA SER A 62 -1.87 -1.44 17.90
C SER A 62 -0.83 -0.43 17.42
N CYS A 63 -0.70 -0.23 16.11
CA CYS A 63 0.21 0.77 15.54
C CYS A 63 -0.29 2.20 15.81
N GLN A 64 -1.60 2.42 15.79
CA GLN A 64 -2.20 3.71 16.15
C GLN A 64 -1.95 4.06 17.62
N ASN A 65 -2.07 3.08 18.52
CA ASN A 65 -1.84 3.28 19.95
C ASN A 65 -0.35 3.42 20.28
N ALA A 66 0.53 2.71 19.55
CA ALA A 66 1.97 2.79 19.75
C ALA A 66 2.54 4.18 19.41
N GLU A 67 1.93 4.91 18.46
CA GLU A 67 2.25 6.31 18.24
C GLU A 67 1.86 7.18 19.45
N LYS A 68 0.68 6.95 20.04
CA LYS A 68 0.19 7.72 21.20
C LYS A 68 0.99 7.49 22.48
N THR A 69 1.72 6.37 22.58
CA THR A 69 2.54 6.04 23.75
C THR A 69 3.93 6.66 23.73
N TYR A 70 4.32 7.39 22.68
CA TYR A 70 5.57 8.13 22.69
C TYR A 70 5.40 9.47 23.42
N THR A 71 5.58 9.46 24.75
CA THR A 71 5.96 10.65 25.52
C THR A 71 7.47 10.83 25.39
N PRO A 72 7.98 11.82 24.62
CA PRO A 72 9.39 12.18 24.71
C PRO A 72 9.62 12.83 26.08
N GLY A 73 9.92 12.05 27.12
CA GLY A 73 10.23 12.69 28.41
C GLY A 73 10.38 11.89 29.70
N GLU A 74 10.12 10.58 29.75
CA GLU A 74 10.35 9.84 31.02
C GLU A 74 11.75 9.21 30.99
N LYS A 75 12.72 10.06 31.35
CA LYS A 75 14.05 9.64 31.82
C LYS A 75 13.90 9.49 33.34
N GLU A 76 14.01 8.25 33.81
CA GLU A 76 14.16 7.90 35.23
C GLU A 76 15.39 8.59 35.87
#